data_AF-A0A410UNX9-F1
#
_entry.id   AF-A0A410UNX9-F1
#
_cell.length_a   1.000
_cell.length_b   1.000
_cell.length_c   1.000
_cell.angle_alpha   90.00
_cell.angle_beta   90.00
_cell.angle_gamma   90.00
#
_symmetry.space_group_name_H-M   'P 1'
#
loop_
_entity.id
_entity.type
_entity.pdbx_description
1 polymer ?
#
loop_
_entity_poly.entity_id
_entity_poly.type
_entity_poly.pdbx_seq_one_letter_code
_entity_poly.pdbx_strand_id
1 'polypeptide(L)'
;MHTRIKSLVSALLLTASLGTAYAVYAAGNATEMTGFPKIYQKWFEEAAAEFDVPVELLQSIAYAETRWRPIVPKGHAKKNGEDFQEADWHEGEMPPAYGIMGLRNDPHFGYSLNQAAGLIREMPVTLVTDTRSNIRGAAALLAQYGNRKNRATPLEQWEDAAAKLSGIPERAIAEMQTYEVFNAIKEGRGNGRYKIKQREVDLEKVYGHEKLRTLAASRVLLEYGPNNMRLTAPDADAMSPSR
;
A
#
# COMPACT_ATOMS: atom_id res chain seq x y z
N MET A 1 -69.98 43.22 39.18
CA MET A 1 -69.91 44.09 37.98
C MET A 1 -68.49 44.64 37.91
N HIS A 2 -67.69 44.16 36.95
CA HIS A 2 -67.19 44.97 35.81
C HIS A 2 -66.29 46.12 36.28
N THR A 3 -65.03 46.26 35.85
CA THR A 3 -64.72 46.69 34.49
C THR A 3 -63.21 46.56 34.19
N ARG A 4 -62.94 46.32 32.91
CA ARG A 4 -61.71 45.96 32.21
C ARG A 4 -60.58 47.01 32.27
N ILE A 5 -59.34 46.52 32.33
CA ILE A 5 -58.11 47.25 32.02
C ILE A 5 -58.02 47.40 30.49
N LYS A 6 -57.83 48.64 30.02
CA LYS A 6 -57.69 49.00 28.60
C LYS A 6 -56.22 49.05 28.17
N SER A 7 -56.03 48.56 26.95
CA SER A 7 -54.83 48.40 26.13
C SER A 7 -54.11 49.70 25.71
N LEU A 8 -52.88 49.53 25.23
CA LEU A 8 -52.26 50.14 24.03
C LEU A 8 -50.94 49.38 23.76
N VAL A 9 -50.89 48.38 22.86
CA VAL A 9 -50.71 48.43 21.39
C VAL A 9 -49.46 49.18 20.91
N SER A 10 -48.48 48.40 20.45
CA SER A 10 -47.60 48.62 19.26
C SER A 10 -46.45 47.61 19.36
N ALA A 11 -45.96 46.94 18.33
CA ALA A 11 -46.34 46.80 16.95
C ALA A 11 -45.73 45.48 16.45
N LEU A 12 -46.41 44.88 15.48
CA LEU A 12 -46.08 43.61 14.84
C LEU A 12 -44.92 43.79 13.84
N LEU A 13 -43.90 42.94 13.91
CA LEU A 13 -43.02 42.63 12.78
C LEU A 13 -42.87 41.11 12.70
N LEU A 14 -43.62 40.54 11.76
CA LEU A 14 -43.49 39.15 11.31
C LEU A 14 -42.27 39.04 10.38
N THR A 15 -41.31 38.19 10.75
CA THR A 15 -40.51 37.36 9.81
C THR A 15 -40.31 36.02 10.53
N ALA A 16 -41.04 34.96 10.18
CA ALA A 16 -40.93 34.08 9.01
C ALA A 16 -39.63 33.24 8.98
N SER A 17 -39.87 31.93 9.11
CA SER A 17 -39.06 30.75 8.71
C SER A 17 -37.84 30.32 9.55
N LEU A 18 -37.98 29.11 10.12
CA LEU A 18 -36.90 28.19 10.48
C LEU A 18 -35.97 27.97 9.27
N GLY A 19 -34.67 27.87 9.55
CA GLY A 19 -33.70 27.29 8.63
C GLY A 19 -32.54 28.22 8.33
N THR A 20 -31.47 28.06 9.11
CA THR A 20 -30.07 28.10 8.68
C THR A 20 -29.24 27.87 9.94
N ALA A 21 -29.10 26.59 10.31
CA ALA A 21 -27.94 26.20 11.11
C ALA A 21 -26.72 26.56 10.26
N TYR A 22 -25.98 27.58 10.72
CA TYR A 22 -24.76 28.01 10.07
C TYR A 22 -23.83 26.80 9.91
N ALA A 23 -23.44 26.59 8.67
CA ALA A 23 -22.44 25.62 8.27
C ALA A 23 -21.18 25.77 9.12
N VAL A 24 -20.92 24.79 9.98
CA VAL A 24 -19.58 24.46 10.48
C VAL A 24 -19.23 23.09 9.93
N TYR A 25 -19.10 23.01 8.61
CA TYR A 25 -18.57 21.85 7.90
C TYR A 25 -17.79 22.34 6.67
N ALA A 26 -16.84 23.27 6.87
CA ALA A 26 -15.79 23.60 5.89
C ALA A 26 -14.77 24.57 6.49
N ALA A 27 -13.99 24.10 7.45
CA ALA A 27 -12.67 24.61 7.77
C ALA A 27 -11.99 23.45 8.51
N GLY A 28 -11.29 22.58 7.81
CA GLY A 28 -9.97 22.94 7.34
C GLY A 28 -8.93 22.38 8.31
N ASN A 29 -8.98 21.07 8.56
CA ASN A 29 -7.74 20.32 8.76
C ASN A 29 -7.53 19.56 7.46
N ALA A 30 -7.15 20.30 6.41
CA ALA A 30 -6.18 19.73 5.49
C ALA A 30 -4.98 19.42 6.38
N THR A 31 -4.94 18.21 6.93
CA THR A 31 -3.84 17.73 7.74
C THR A 31 -2.62 17.96 6.88
N GLU A 32 -1.86 19.02 7.17
CA GLU A 32 -0.51 19.16 6.71
C GLU A 32 0.11 17.79 6.93
N MET A 33 0.51 17.13 5.83
CA MET A 33 1.02 15.77 5.85
C MET A 33 2.29 15.73 6.74
N THR A 34 2.13 15.63 8.05
CA THR A 34 3.15 15.47 9.09
C THR A 34 3.29 13.99 9.48
N GLY A 35 2.74 13.08 8.66
CA GLY A 35 2.69 11.66 8.94
C GLY A 35 3.83 10.84 8.33
N PHE A 36 4.05 9.65 8.90
CA PHE A 36 4.94 8.60 8.40
C PHE A 36 4.90 8.35 6.89
N PRO A 37 3.77 8.51 6.15
CA PRO A 37 3.78 8.32 4.70
C PRO A 37 4.76 9.23 3.94
N LYS A 38 4.87 10.52 4.30
CA LYS A 38 5.88 11.42 3.71
C LYS A 38 7.30 10.96 4.04
N ILE A 39 7.49 10.51 5.27
CA ILE A 39 8.79 10.05 5.76
C ILE A 39 9.22 8.79 5.00
N TYR A 40 8.31 7.86 4.74
CA TYR A 40 8.61 6.66 3.95
C TYR A 40 8.97 7.00 2.51
N GLN A 41 8.23 7.93 1.88
CA GLN A 41 8.57 8.38 0.53
C GLN A 41 10.02 8.91 0.47
N LYS A 42 10.41 9.74 1.45
CA LYS A 42 11.79 10.22 1.57
C LYS A 42 12.79 9.08 1.78
N TRP A 43 12.49 8.09 2.61
CA TRP A 43 13.38 6.94 2.83
C TRP A 43 13.51 6.04 1.61
N PHE A 44 12.45 5.86 0.82
CA PHE A 44 12.53 5.16 -0.46
C PHE A 44 13.44 5.91 -1.44
N GLU A 45 13.29 7.23 -1.55
CA GLU A 45 14.14 8.06 -2.43
C GLU A 45 15.61 8.03 -1.99
N GLU A 46 15.88 8.14 -0.68
CA GLU A 46 17.23 8.05 -0.12
C GLU A 46 17.87 6.70 -0.41
N ALA A 47 17.18 5.59 -0.14
CA ALA A 47 17.71 4.25 -0.38
C ALA A 47 17.90 3.94 -1.88
N ALA A 48 16.96 4.38 -2.72
CA ALA A 48 17.08 4.26 -4.17
C ALA A 48 18.33 4.99 -4.69
N ALA A 49 18.60 6.18 -4.17
CA ALA A 49 19.79 6.95 -4.53
C ALA A 49 21.08 6.32 -3.97
N GLU A 50 21.05 5.80 -2.73
CA GLU A 50 22.19 5.17 -2.06
C GLU A 50 22.65 3.90 -2.78
N PHE A 51 21.71 3.05 -3.20
CA PHE A 51 21.99 1.74 -3.80
C PHE A 51 21.78 1.68 -5.32
N ASP A 52 21.50 2.82 -5.95
CA ASP A 52 21.32 2.98 -7.39
C ASP A 52 20.24 2.04 -7.98
N VAL A 53 19.13 1.86 -7.27
CA VAL A 53 17.96 1.06 -7.72
C VAL A 53 16.77 1.96 -8.05
N PRO A 54 15.82 1.54 -8.90
CA PRO A 54 14.62 2.34 -9.18
C PRO A 54 13.76 2.56 -7.92
N VAL A 55 13.37 3.80 -7.63
CA VAL A 55 12.53 4.11 -6.46
C VAL A 55 11.14 3.50 -6.58
N GLU A 56 10.58 3.48 -7.79
CA GLU A 56 9.27 2.89 -8.07
C GLU A 56 9.27 1.37 -7.80
N LEU A 57 10.41 0.70 -7.97
CA LEU A 57 10.58 -0.72 -7.65
C LEU A 57 10.52 -0.96 -6.14
N LEU A 58 11.22 -0.15 -5.33
CA LEU A 58 11.15 -0.27 -3.87
C LEU A 58 9.72 -0.01 -3.36
N GLN A 59 9.07 1.03 -3.87
CA GLN A 59 7.72 1.40 -3.45
C GLN A 59 6.69 0.32 -3.80
N SER A 60 6.80 -0.28 -4.99
CA SER A 60 5.88 -1.33 -5.44
C SER A 60 6.12 -2.68 -4.74
N ILE A 61 7.35 -3.01 -4.37
CA ILE A 61 7.64 -4.17 -3.51
C ILE A 61 7.01 -3.98 -2.14
N ALA A 62 7.20 -2.81 -1.51
CA ALA A 62 6.56 -2.51 -0.23
C ALA A 62 5.02 -2.56 -0.31
N TYR A 63 4.44 -2.15 -1.44
CA TYR A 63 3.02 -2.35 -1.71
C TYR A 63 2.66 -3.83 -1.76
N ALA A 64 3.34 -4.62 -2.60
CA ALA A 64 3.03 -6.02 -2.84
C ALA A 64 3.17 -6.88 -1.59
N GLU A 65 4.22 -6.65 -0.79
CA GLU A 65 4.53 -7.40 0.43
C GLU A 65 3.65 -7.01 1.61
N THR A 66 3.50 -5.72 1.88
CA THR A 66 2.94 -5.25 3.17
C THR A 66 1.91 -4.14 3.05
N ARG A 67 1.57 -3.74 1.82
CA ARG A 67 0.70 -2.58 1.56
C ARG A 67 1.21 -1.30 2.26
N TRP A 68 2.54 -1.15 2.33
CA TRP A 68 3.25 -0.09 3.07
C TRP A 68 2.99 -0.05 4.58
N ARG A 69 2.52 -1.14 5.17
CA ARG A 69 2.32 -1.24 6.63
C ARG A 69 3.36 -2.22 7.18
N PRO A 70 4.40 -1.74 7.88
CA PRO A 70 5.48 -2.61 8.35
C PRO A 70 4.95 -3.71 9.27
N ILE A 71 5.48 -4.92 9.10
CA ILE A 71 5.16 -6.07 9.95
C ILE A 71 6.20 -6.18 11.06
N VAL A 72 5.76 -6.36 12.29
CA VAL A 72 6.63 -6.64 13.45
C VAL A 72 6.15 -7.88 14.20
N PRO A 73 7.05 -8.67 14.79
CA PRO A 73 6.65 -9.79 15.64
C PRO A 73 5.88 -9.32 16.86
N LYS A 74 5.02 -10.21 17.38
CA LYS A 74 4.28 -9.97 18.61
C LYS A 74 5.18 -9.49 19.75
N GLY A 75 4.72 -8.50 20.50
CA GLY A 75 5.43 -7.89 21.62
C GLY A 75 6.58 -6.94 21.23
N HIS A 76 6.76 -6.65 19.93
CA HIS A 76 7.74 -5.67 19.45
C HIS A 76 7.05 -4.39 19.01
N ALA A 77 7.72 -3.25 19.20
CA ALA A 77 7.27 -1.95 18.75
C ALA A 77 8.18 -1.39 17.64
N LYS A 78 7.61 -0.55 16.78
CA LYS A 78 8.40 0.26 15.85
C LYS A 78 9.17 1.34 16.60
N LYS A 79 10.42 1.55 16.20
CA LYS A 79 11.33 2.53 16.80
C LYS A 79 10.75 3.95 16.86
N ASN A 80 10.00 4.34 15.83
CA ASN A 80 9.53 5.71 15.66
C ASN A 80 8.03 5.89 15.96
N GLY A 81 7.33 4.88 16.50
CA GLY A 81 5.88 4.96 16.76
C GLY A 81 5.00 4.90 15.51
N GLU A 82 5.52 4.33 14.42
CA GLU A 82 4.81 4.07 13.16
C GLU A 82 3.58 3.16 13.37
N ASP A 83 2.55 3.28 12.54
CA ASP A 83 1.53 2.23 12.43
C ASP A 83 2.17 0.96 11.85
N PHE A 84 1.89 -0.18 12.45
CA PHE A 84 2.44 -1.49 12.07
C PHE A 84 1.39 -2.58 12.19
N GLN A 85 1.59 -3.65 11.44
CA GLN A 85 0.88 -4.90 11.64
C GLN A 85 1.70 -5.75 12.62
N GLU A 86 1.12 -6.04 13.77
CA GLU A 86 1.65 -7.07 14.64
C GLU A 86 1.30 -8.43 14.04
N ALA A 87 2.28 -9.32 14.03
CA ALA A 87 2.07 -10.68 13.57
C ALA A 87 2.42 -11.67 14.68
N ASP A 88 1.39 -12.43 15.06
CA ASP A 88 1.46 -13.54 16.01
C ASP A 88 1.71 -14.80 15.19
N TRP A 89 2.91 -15.37 15.32
CA TRP A 89 3.33 -16.51 14.52
C TRP A 89 3.34 -17.75 15.40
N HIS A 90 2.65 -18.79 14.96
CA HIS A 90 2.68 -20.10 15.61
C HIS A 90 3.45 -21.13 14.77
N GLU A 91 4.05 -22.12 15.44
CA GLU A 91 4.73 -23.23 14.77
C GLU A 91 3.75 -23.99 13.86
N GLY A 92 4.12 -24.17 12.58
CA GLY A 92 3.25 -24.77 11.56
C GLY A 92 2.47 -23.76 10.70
N GLU A 93 2.55 -22.46 11.00
CA GLU A 93 2.02 -21.39 10.14
C GLU A 93 3.07 -20.90 9.13
N MET A 94 2.65 -20.06 8.18
CA MET A 94 3.54 -19.45 7.20
C MET A 94 4.60 -18.60 7.93
N PRO A 95 5.91 -18.79 7.65
CA PRO A 95 6.95 -18.00 8.29
C PRO A 95 6.79 -16.47 8.14
N PRO A 96 7.23 -15.70 9.15
CA PRO A 96 7.10 -14.25 9.18
C PRO A 96 7.79 -13.52 8.04
N ALA A 97 7.17 -12.42 7.64
CA ALA A 97 7.83 -11.32 6.94
C ALA A 97 8.15 -10.19 7.92
N TYR A 98 9.24 -9.45 7.70
CA TYR A 98 9.72 -8.41 8.61
C TYR A 98 9.85 -7.03 7.96
N GLY A 99 9.33 -6.02 8.66
CA GLY A 99 9.36 -4.62 8.25
C GLY A 99 8.45 -4.32 7.06
N ILE A 100 8.72 -3.21 6.37
CA ILE A 100 7.87 -2.73 5.26
C ILE A 100 8.17 -3.45 3.95
N MET A 101 9.38 -3.98 3.79
CA MET A 101 9.87 -4.63 2.57
C MET A 101 9.68 -6.15 2.59
N GLY A 102 9.06 -6.70 3.64
CA GLY A 102 8.75 -8.13 3.72
C GLY A 102 9.98 -9.06 3.76
N LEU A 103 11.08 -8.63 4.41
CA LEU A 103 12.30 -9.45 4.50
C LEU A 103 12.04 -10.77 5.26
N ARG A 104 12.78 -11.82 4.91
CA ARG A 104 12.58 -13.21 5.37
C ARG A 104 13.77 -13.69 6.19
N ASN A 105 13.54 -14.63 7.11
CA ASN A 105 14.59 -15.18 7.96
C ASN A 105 14.29 -16.62 8.40
N ASP A 106 14.01 -17.48 7.43
CA ASP A 106 13.61 -18.85 7.67
C ASP A 106 14.11 -19.80 6.56
N PRO A 107 14.15 -21.12 6.78
CA PRO A 107 14.65 -22.07 5.78
C PRO A 107 13.81 -22.16 4.49
N HIS A 108 12.54 -21.76 4.51
CA HIS A 108 11.62 -21.93 3.39
C HIS A 108 11.67 -20.73 2.42
N PHE A 109 11.56 -19.50 2.94
CA PHE A 109 11.68 -18.28 2.13
C PHE A 109 13.09 -17.68 2.09
N GLY A 110 14.02 -18.22 2.89
CA GLY A 110 15.41 -17.79 2.94
C GLY A 110 15.68 -16.67 3.95
N TYR A 111 16.88 -16.10 3.83
CA TYR A 111 17.52 -15.30 4.89
C TYR A 111 17.80 -13.86 4.46
N SER A 112 16.89 -13.26 3.66
CA SER A 112 17.07 -11.91 3.13
C SER A 112 17.22 -10.85 4.24
N LEU A 113 16.61 -11.02 5.40
CA LEU A 113 16.81 -10.12 6.55
C LEU A 113 18.28 -10.07 7.01
N ASN A 114 18.91 -11.24 7.18
CA ASN A 114 20.31 -11.32 7.63
C ASN A 114 21.27 -10.81 6.56
N GLN A 115 21.01 -11.17 5.29
CA GLN A 115 21.82 -10.73 4.17
C GLN A 115 21.76 -9.20 4.00
N ALA A 116 20.56 -8.63 4.04
CA ALA A 116 20.33 -7.18 3.99
C ALA A 116 21.06 -6.45 5.13
N ALA A 117 20.92 -6.94 6.36
CA ALA A 117 21.59 -6.38 7.53
C ALA A 117 23.11 -6.38 7.37
N GLY A 118 23.68 -7.48 6.87
CA GLY A 118 25.11 -7.58 6.58
C GLY A 118 25.59 -6.58 5.53
N LEU A 119 24.83 -6.37 4.45
CA LEU A 119 25.17 -5.42 3.38
C LEU A 119 25.21 -3.97 3.88
N ILE A 120 24.31 -3.58 4.79
CA ILE A 120 24.27 -2.21 5.34
C ILE A 120 25.01 -2.07 6.68
N ARG A 121 25.67 -3.13 7.15
CA ARG A 121 26.44 -3.20 8.41
C ARG A 121 25.59 -2.87 9.64
N GLU A 122 24.37 -3.38 9.68
CA GLU A 122 23.46 -3.27 10.83
C GLU A 122 23.11 -4.66 11.41
N MET A 123 22.43 -4.69 12.55
CA MET A 123 21.91 -5.94 13.11
C MET A 123 20.53 -6.28 12.51
N PRO A 124 20.19 -7.57 12.32
CA PRO A 124 18.88 -7.97 11.81
C PRO A 124 17.69 -7.35 12.59
N VAL A 125 17.78 -7.28 13.92
CA VAL A 125 16.74 -6.69 14.78
C VAL A 125 16.51 -5.20 14.49
N THR A 126 17.53 -4.48 14.02
CA THR A 126 17.39 -3.08 13.60
C THR A 126 16.50 -2.99 12.36
N LEU A 127 16.67 -3.87 11.38
CA LEU A 127 15.82 -3.91 10.18
C LEU A 127 14.39 -4.39 10.47
N VAL A 128 14.15 -5.09 11.57
CA VAL A 128 12.78 -5.44 12.02
C VAL A 128 12.07 -4.18 12.54
N THR A 129 12.74 -3.41 13.40
CA THR A 129 12.10 -2.34 14.19
C THR A 129 12.22 -0.95 13.55
N ASP A 130 13.23 -0.70 12.71
CA ASP A 130 13.47 0.56 12.00
C ASP A 130 13.14 0.42 10.51
N THR A 131 12.10 1.12 10.06
CA THR A 131 11.64 1.06 8.66
C THR A 131 12.67 1.64 7.70
N ARG A 132 13.41 2.67 8.10
CA ARG A 132 14.45 3.24 7.22
C ARG A 132 15.54 2.22 6.93
N SER A 133 16.00 1.51 7.96
CA SER A 133 16.99 0.42 7.81
C SER A 133 16.44 -0.74 6.99
N ASN A 134 15.17 -1.11 7.18
CA ASN A 134 14.52 -2.15 6.38
C ASN A 134 14.50 -1.81 4.88
N ILE A 135 14.13 -0.57 4.52
CA ILE A 135 14.13 -0.08 3.14
C ILE A 135 15.55 -0.08 2.57
N ARG A 136 16.54 0.45 3.31
CA ARG A 136 17.95 0.47 2.89
C ARG A 136 18.48 -0.96 2.65
N GLY A 137 18.19 -1.88 3.56
CA GLY A 137 18.60 -3.28 3.45
C GLY A 137 18.03 -3.98 2.22
N ALA A 138 16.74 -3.79 1.93
CA ALA A 138 16.11 -4.33 0.73
C ALA A 138 16.68 -3.71 -0.56
N ALA A 139 16.95 -2.40 -0.56
CA ALA A 139 17.60 -1.72 -1.68
C ALA A 139 19.02 -2.26 -1.95
N ALA A 140 19.79 -2.52 -0.89
CA ALA A 140 21.12 -3.14 -1.01
C ALA A 140 21.04 -4.55 -1.61
N LEU A 141 20.06 -5.35 -1.20
CA LEU A 141 19.82 -6.68 -1.80
C LEU A 141 19.42 -6.59 -3.27
N LEU A 142 18.52 -5.67 -3.62
CA LEU A 142 18.15 -5.47 -5.03
C LEU A 142 19.35 -5.06 -5.87
N ALA A 143 20.21 -4.18 -5.37
CA ALA A 143 21.45 -3.82 -6.07
C ALA A 143 22.36 -5.04 -6.27
N GLN A 144 22.51 -5.89 -5.25
CA GLN A 144 23.28 -7.13 -5.34
C GLN A 144 22.66 -8.11 -6.35
N TYR A 145 21.36 -8.37 -6.27
CA TYR A 145 20.64 -9.29 -7.16
C TYR A 145 20.50 -8.76 -8.58
N GLY A 146 20.46 -7.43 -8.73
CA GLY A 146 20.44 -6.73 -10.00
C GLY A 146 21.66 -7.05 -10.85
N ASN A 147 22.80 -7.39 -10.23
CA ASN A 147 24.06 -7.76 -10.89
C ASN A 147 24.49 -6.70 -11.92
N ARG A 148 24.98 -5.56 -11.42
CA ARG A 148 25.46 -4.39 -12.20
C ARG A 148 24.36 -3.57 -12.90
N LYS A 149 23.08 -3.89 -12.68
CA LYS A 149 21.97 -2.99 -13.04
C LYS A 149 22.00 -1.74 -12.16
N ASN A 150 21.40 -0.68 -12.68
CA ASN A 150 21.24 0.60 -11.99
C ASN A 150 19.83 1.17 -12.22
N ARG A 151 19.50 2.30 -11.58
CA ARG A 151 18.17 2.92 -11.67
C ARG A 151 17.76 3.36 -13.08
N ALA A 152 18.70 3.45 -14.02
CA ALA A 152 18.43 3.74 -15.43
C ALA A 152 18.15 2.47 -16.26
N THR A 153 18.44 1.29 -15.71
CA THR A 153 18.12 0.01 -16.36
C THR A 153 16.60 -0.14 -16.47
N PRO A 154 16.07 -0.57 -17.64
CA PRO A 154 14.63 -0.79 -17.83
C PRO A 154 14.02 -1.67 -16.74
N LEU A 155 12.83 -1.30 -16.26
CA LEU A 155 12.15 -1.97 -15.15
C LEU A 155 11.92 -3.46 -15.43
N GLU A 156 11.67 -3.82 -16.69
CA GLU A 156 11.43 -5.20 -17.12
C GLU A 156 12.61 -6.14 -16.81
N GLN A 157 13.82 -5.59 -16.67
CA GLN A 157 15.01 -6.39 -16.37
C GLN A 157 15.19 -6.66 -14.86
N TRP A 158 14.34 -6.10 -14.01
CA TRP A 158 14.44 -6.24 -12.55
C TRP A 158 13.63 -7.41 -11.99
N GLU A 159 12.87 -8.14 -12.81
CA GLU A 159 11.96 -9.18 -12.33
C GLU A 159 12.68 -10.29 -11.54
N ASP A 160 13.77 -10.83 -12.08
CA ASP A 160 14.57 -11.85 -11.38
C ASP A 160 15.08 -11.36 -10.01
N ALA A 161 15.41 -10.07 -9.88
CA ALA A 161 15.90 -9.50 -8.62
C ALA A 161 14.75 -9.33 -7.61
N ALA A 162 13.58 -8.91 -8.07
CA ALA A 162 12.37 -8.83 -7.25
C ALA A 162 11.90 -10.22 -6.79
N ALA A 163 11.90 -11.20 -7.70
CA ALA A 163 11.57 -12.59 -7.39
C ALA A 163 12.52 -13.16 -6.33
N LYS A 164 13.83 -12.95 -6.47
CA LYS A 164 14.83 -13.37 -5.47
C LYS A 164 14.64 -12.69 -4.11
N LEU A 165 14.28 -11.41 -4.10
CA LEU A 165 14.02 -10.70 -2.84
C LEU A 165 12.80 -11.28 -2.10
N SER A 166 11.75 -11.67 -2.83
CA SER A 166 10.53 -12.26 -2.25
C SER A 166 10.81 -13.53 -1.45
N GLY A 167 11.85 -14.27 -1.83
CA GLY A 167 12.20 -15.54 -1.21
C GLY A 167 11.30 -16.71 -1.62
N ILE A 168 10.28 -16.49 -2.45
CA ILE A 168 9.31 -17.51 -2.86
C ILE A 168 10.02 -18.57 -3.73
N PRO A 169 10.09 -19.85 -3.29
CA PRO A 169 10.84 -20.87 -4.02
C PRO A 169 10.11 -21.34 -5.28
N GLU A 170 8.77 -21.34 -5.28
CA GLU A 170 7.98 -21.73 -6.45
C GLU A 170 7.94 -20.60 -7.47
N ARG A 171 8.59 -20.79 -8.62
CA ARG A 171 8.68 -19.79 -9.70
C ARG A 171 7.33 -19.19 -10.11
N ALA A 172 6.29 -20.02 -10.21
CA ALA A 172 4.95 -19.58 -10.61
C ALA A 172 4.30 -18.64 -9.57
N ILE A 173 4.54 -18.87 -8.28
CA ILE A 173 4.05 -18.01 -7.20
C ILE A 173 4.88 -16.72 -7.15
N ALA A 174 6.20 -16.82 -7.32
CA ALA A 174 7.08 -15.66 -7.45
C ALA A 174 6.66 -14.76 -8.62
N GLU A 175 6.25 -15.35 -9.75
CA GLU A 175 5.70 -14.65 -10.92
C GLU A 175 4.39 -13.90 -10.62
N MET A 176 3.51 -14.47 -9.78
CA MET A 176 2.30 -13.77 -9.32
C MET A 176 2.64 -12.56 -8.45
N GLN A 177 3.64 -12.72 -7.56
CA GLN A 177 4.12 -11.63 -6.71
C GLN A 177 4.80 -10.54 -7.54
N THR A 178 5.68 -10.88 -8.47
CA THR A 178 6.36 -9.89 -9.30
C THR A 178 5.39 -9.22 -10.26
N TYR A 179 4.38 -9.93 -10.75
CA TYR A 179 3.31 -9.32 -11.52
C TYR A 179 2.63 -8.18 -10.76
N GLU A 180 2.34 -8.38 -9.47
CA GLU A 180 1.80 -7.31 -8.62
C GLU A 180 2.72 -6.11 -8.48
N VAL A 181 4.03 -6.35 -8.33
CA VAL A 181 5.05 -5.31 -8.25
C VAL A 181 5.04 -4.46 -9.52
N PHE A 182 5.21 -5.08 -10.69
CA PHE A 182 5.33 -4.35 -11.95
C PHE A 182 4.00 -3.75 -12.42
N ASN A 183 2.87 -4.43 -12.17
CA ASN A 183 1.56 -3.87 -12.48
C ASN A 183 1.22 -2.66 -11.59
N ALA A 184 1.61 -2.67 -10.31
CA ALA A 184 1.44 -1.50 -9.43
C ALA A 184 2.23 -0.28 -9.92
N ILE A 185 3.43 -0.48 -10.51
CA ILE A 185 4.19 0.59 -11.16
C ILE A 185 3.47 1.08 -12.42
N LYS A 186 3.02 0.15 -13.28
CA LYS A 186 2.31 0.46 -14.53
C LYS A 186 1.04 1.27 -14.31
N GLU A 187 0.31 0.98 -13.24
CA GLU A 187 -0.93 1.65 -12.85
C GLU A 187 -0.69 2.92 -12.01
N GLY A 188 0.53 3.17 -11.52
CA GLY A 188 0.79 4.25 -10.57
C GLY A 188 0.00 4.09 -9.27
N ARG A 189 -0.08 2.85 -8.79
CA ARG A 189 -0.97 2.46 -7.69
C ARG A 189 -0.65 3.22 -6.41
N GLY A 190 -1.68 3.49 -5.61
CA GLY A 190 -1.55 4.25 -4.37
C GLY A 190 -2.82 4.24 -3.54
N ASN A 191 -2.83 5.05 -2.50
CA ASN A 191 -3.98 5.39 -1.67
C ASN A 191 -3.86 6.85 -1.23
N GLY A 192 -4.73 7.33 -0.33
CA GLY A 192 -4.67 8.71 0.17
C GLY A 192 -3.38 9.10 0.91
N ARG A 193 -2.47 8.13 1.17
CA ARG A 193 -1.23 8.31 1.93
C ARG A 193 0.03 8.03 1.09
N TYR A 194 -0.02 7.07 0.18
CA TYR A 194 1.12 6.60 -0.61
C TYR A 194 0.79 6.61 -2.10
N LYS A 195 1.77 6.91 -2.95
CA LYS A 195 1.61 6.85 -4.40
C LYS A 195 2.89 6.39 -5.07
N ILE A 196 2.78 5.37 -5.91
CA ILE A 196 3.85 4.96 -6.82
C ILE A 196 3.80 5.87 -8.03
N LYS A 197 4.94 6.44 -8.43
CA LYS A 197 5.00 7.19 -9.68
C LYS A 197 4.74 6.23 -10.83
N GLN A 198 3.72 6.52 -11.64
CA GLN A 198 3.43 5.72 -12.81
C GLN A 198 4.60 5.74 -13.80
N ARG A 199 4.96 4.56 -14.30
CA ARG A 199 5.98 4.38 -15.35
C ARG A 199 5.44 3.41 -16.38
N GLU A 200 5.90 3.57 -17.62
CA GLU A 200 5.70 2.54 -18.63
C GLU A 200 6.44 1.27 -18.20
N VAL A 201 5.73 0.14 -18.26
CA VAL A 201 6.29 -1.20 -18.05
C VAL A 201 5.66 -2.14 -19.06
N ASP A 202 6.49 -2.75 -19.89
CA ASP A 202 6.09 -3.79 -20.82
C ASP A 202 6.00 -5.14 -20.12
N LEU A 203 4.84 -5.44 -19.55
CA LEU A 203 4.58 -6.71 -18.85
C LEU A 203 4.65 -7.92 -19.78
N GLU A 204 4.40 -7.75 -21.08
CA GLU A 204 4.50 -8.86 -22.04
C GLU A 204 5.97 -9.23 -22.26
N LYS A 205 6.87 -8.24 -22.29
CA LYS A 205 8.32 -8.47 -22.31
C LYS A 205 8.84 -9.19 -21.06
N VAL A 206 8.19 -9.01 -19.91
CA VAL A 206 8.56 -9.67 -18.65
C VAL A 206 8.08 -11.12 -18.61
N TYR A 207 6.79 -11.36 -18.89
CA TYR A 207 6.15 -12.65 -18.63
C TYR A 207 5.86 -13.49 -19.88
N GLY A 208 5.85 -12.85 -21.06
CA GLY A 208 5.30 -13.42 -22.29
C GLY A 208 3.77 -13.35 -22.33
N HIS A 209 3.22 -13.36 -23.53
CA HIS A 209 1.80 -13.14 -23.81
C HIS A 209 0.86 -14.13 -23.10
N GLU A 210 1.11 -15.44 -23.20
CA GLU A 210 0.23 -16.45 -22.62
C GLU A 210 0.19 -16.38 -21.09
N LYS A 211 1.37 -16.27 -20.46
CA LYS A 211 1.48 -16.20 -19.00
C LYS A 211 0.85 -14.91 -18.46
N LEU A 212 1.05 -13.79 -19.15
CA LEU A 212 0.45 -12.51 -18.76
C LEU A 212 -1.09 -12.61 -18.69
N ARG A 213 -1.73 -13.34 -19.62
CA ARG A 213 -3.18 -13.57 -19.57
C ARG A 213 -3.60 -14.34 -18.32
N THR A 214 -2.85 -15.37 -17.94
CA THR A 214 -3.11 -16.12 -16.70
C THR A 214 -2.95 -15.25 -15.47
N LEU A 215 -1.84 -14.49 -15.37
CA LEU A 215 -1.55 -13.62 -14.22
C LEU A 215 -2.61 -12.53 -14.05
N ALA A 216 -3.02 -11.88 -15.14
CA ALA A 216 -4.07 -10.88 -15.13
C ALA A 216 -5.42 -11.46 -14.68
N ALA A 217 -5.79 -12.66 -15.15
CA ALA A 217 -7.03 -13.33 -14.74
C ALA A 217 -7.00 -13.75 -13.27
N SER A 218 -5.90 -14.33 -12.79
CA SER A 218 -5.71 -14.69 -11.39
C SER A 218 -5.87 -13.48 -10.47
N ARG A 219 -5.34 -12.31 -10.88
CA ARG A 219 -5.53 -11.07 -10.12
C ARG A 219 -6.99 -10.64 -10.04
N VAL A 220 -7.71 -10.63 -11.15
CA VAL A 220 -9.15 -10.29 -11.14
C VAL A 220 -9.92 -11.20 -10.18
N LEU A 221 -9.60 -12.50 -10.15
CA LEU A 221 -10.23 -13.43 -9.20
C LEU A 221 -9.88 -13.15 -7.73
N LEU A 222 -8.64 -12.75 -7.43
CA LEU A 222 -8.26 -12.36 -6.06
C LEU A 222 -8.94 -11.07 -5.61
N GLU A 223 -9.14 -10.13 -6.53
CA GLU A 223 -9.77 -8.84 -6.25
C GLU A 223 -11.30 -8.93 -6.16
N TYR A 224 -11.91 -9.79 -6.98
CA TYR A 224 -13.36 -9.94 -7.14
C TYR A 224 -13.85 -11.36 -6.85
N GLY A 225 -13.24 -12.06 -5.88
CA GLY A 225 -13.58 -13.46 -5.53
C GLY A 225 -15.08 -13.71 -5.36
N PRO A 226 -15.56 -14.97 -5.34
CA PRO A 226 -16.98 -15.33 -5.52
C PRO A 226 -17.98 -14.62 -4.59
N ASN A 227 -17.53 -14.13 -3.42
CA ASN A 227 -18.36 -13.33 -2.50
C ASN A 227 -18.61 -11.89 -2.98
N ASN A 228 -17.81 -11.38 -3.91
CA ASN A 228 -17.81 -10.02 -4.44
C ASN A 228 -18.50 -9.96 -5.82
N MET A 229 -18.77 -11.12 -6.45
CA MET A 229 -19.55 -11.25 -7.70
C MET A 229 -21.07 -11.23 -7.44
N ARG A 230 -21.51 -10.65 -6.31
CA ARG A 230 -22.89 -10.16 -6.19
C ARG A 230 -22.96 -8.84 -6.95
N LEU A 231 -22.85 -8.93 -8.27
CA LEU A 231 -23.26 -7.86 -9.16
C LEU A 231 -24.68 -7.50 -8.76
N THR A 232 -24.85 -6.27 -8.33
CA THR A 232 -26.05 -5.49 -8.61
C THR A 232 -26.38 -5.72 -10.08
N ALA A 233 -27.23 -6.71 -10.35
CA ALA A 233 -28.01 -6.68 -11.56
C ALA A 233 -28.73 -5.32 -11.56
N PRO A 234 -28.73 -4.56 -12.66
CA PRO A 234 -29.67 -3.45 -12.76
C PRO A 234 -31.06 -4.02 -12.48
N ASP A 235 -31.81 -3.39 -11.57
CA ASP A 235 -33.15 -3.80 -11.20
C ASP A 235 -33.95 -4.15 -12.45
N ALA A 236 -34.18 -5.44 -12.66
CA ALA A 236 -34.99 -5.97 -13.74
C ALA A 236 -36.50 -5.76 -13.48
N ASP A 237 -36.85 -4.75 -12.67
CA ASP A 237 -38.22 -4.35 -12.34
C ASP A 237 -38.61 -2.97 -12.91
N ALA A 238 -37.73 -2.31 -13.67
CA ALA A 238 -38.06 -1.07 -14.38
C ALA A 238 -38.44 -1.30 -15.85
N MET A 239 -39.31 -2.28 -16.15
CA MET A 239 -40.02 -2.32 -17.43
C MET A 239 -41.33 -3.12 -17.35
N SER A 240 -42.31 -2.56 -16.63
CA SER A 240 -43.72 -2.86 -16.89
C SER A 240 -44.23 -1.90 -17.98
N PRO A 241 -44.69 -2.38 -19.15
CA PRO A 241 -45.37 -1.53 -20.11
C PRO A 241 -46.76 -1.19 -19.58
N SER A 242 -47.04 0.10 -19.45
CA SER A 242 -48.38 0.65 -19.25
C SER A 242 -49.36 0.08 -20.29
N ARG A 243 -50.42 -0.56 -19.81
CA ARG A 243 -51.70 -0.71 -20.50
C ARG A 243 -52.80 -0.11 -19.64
#